data_AF-A0A8D5UGN7-F1
#
_entry.id   AF-A0A8D5UGN7-F1
#
_cell.length_a   1.000
_cell.length_b   1.000
_cell.length_c   1.000
_cell.angle_alpha   90.00
_cell.angle_beta   90.00
_cell.angle_gamma   90.00
#
_symmetry.space_group_name_H-M   'P 1'
#
loop_
_entity.id
_entity.type
_entity.pdbx_description
1 polymer ?
#
loop_
_entity_poly.entity_id
_entity_poly.type
_entity_poly.pdbx_seq_one_letter_code
_entity_poly.pdbx_strand_id
1 'polypeptide(L)'
;MYGNEGKIPLTPTEFKLLLTLAAKPGVVYSRLQLLETLEDGILNDERTVDAHISRIRKKIEDDPSDPVYIQTVYGFGYRFGDRL
;
A
#
# COMPACT_ATOMS: atom_id res chain seq x y z
N MET A 1 3.49 -31.64 4.80
CA MET A 1 3.07 -30.31 5.29
C MET A 1 3.90 -29.28 4.58
N TYR A 2 3.38 -28.61 3.56
CA TYR A 2 4.09 -27.54 2.86
C TYR A 2 3.85 -26.25 3.64
N GLY A 3 4.86 -25.82 4.40
CA GLY A 3 4.81 -24.60 5.20
C GLY A 3 4.53 -23.38 4.34
N ASN A 4 3.96 -22.35 4.97
CA ASN A 4 3.71 -21.00 4.43
C ASN A 4 5.00 -20.23 4.04
N GLU A 5 6.06 -20.90 3.59
CA GLU A 5 7.31 -20.26 3.18
C GLU A 5 7.09 -19.56 1.84
N GLY A 6 6.79 -18.26 1.91
CA GLY A 6 6.57 -17.38 0.76
C GLY A 6 5.20 -16.70 0.68
N LYS A 7 4.27 -16.97 1.62
CA LYS A 7 2.96 -16.27 1.66
C LYS A 7 2.98 -15.16 2.69
N ILE A 8 2.70 -13.94 2.23
CA ILE A 8 2.59 -12.75 3.08
C ILE A 8 1.13 -12.55 3.48
N PRO A 9 0.77 -12.61 4.78
CA PRO A 9 -0.61 -12.43 5.22
C PRO A 9 -1.01 -10.95 5.17
N LEU A 10 -1.97 -10.61 4.31
CA LEU A 10 -2.56 -9.28 4.20
C LEU A 10 -4.03 -9.32 4.64
N THR A 11 -4.49 -8.26 5.29
CA THR A 11 -5.93 -8.05 5.48
C THR A 11 -6.59 -7.71 4.14
N PRO A 12 -7.93 -7.84 4.02
CA PRO A 12 -8.63 -7.45 2.78
C PRO A 12 -8.34 -6.00 2.36
N THR A 13 -8.27 -5.07 3.32
CA THR A 13 -7.97 -3.65 3.07
C THR A 13 -6.52 -3.46 2.59
N GLU A 14 -5.56 -4.14 3.22
CA GLU A 14 -4.16 -4.08 2.82
C GLU A 14 -3.95 -4.67 1.42
N PHE A 15 -4.62 -5.79 1.12
CA PHE A 15 -4.59 -6.41 -0.18
C PHE A 15 -5.22 -5.50 -1.25
N LYS A 16 -6.37 -4.87 -0.95
CA LYS A 16 -7.03 -3.93 -1.86
C LYS A 16 -6.14 -2.75 -2.19
N LEU A 17 -5.51 -2.11 -1.19
CA LEU A 17 -4.57 -1.01 -1.41
C LEU A 17 -3.37 -1.42 -2.24
N LEU A 18 -2.73 -2.54 -1.89
CA LEU A 18 -1.58 -3.05 -2.64
C LEU A 18 -1.97 -3.33 -4.09
N LEU A 19 -3.13 -3.96 -4.31
CA LEU A 19 -3.65 -4.24 -5.64
C LEU A 19 -3.94 -2.95 -6.42
N THR A 20 -4.55 -1.93 -5.80
CA THR A 20 -4.82 -0.64 -6.45
C THR A 20 -3.52 0.00 -6.95
N LEU A 21 -2.49 0.05 -6.12
CA LEU A 21 -1.21 0.64 -6.48
C LEU A 21 -0.50 -0.21 -7.55
N ALA A 22 -0.41 -1.52 -7.35
CA ALA A 22 0.31 -2.44 -8.24
C ALA A 22 -0.36 -2.65 -9.60
N ALA A 23 -1.67 -2.39 -9.71
CA ALA A 23 -2.40 -2.48 -10.97
C ALA A 23 -1.89 -1.46 -12.02
N LYS A 24 -1.30 -0.35 -11.58
CA LYS A 24 -0.71 0.67 -12.46
C LYS A 24 0.63 1.18 -11.88
N PRO A 25 1.73 0.43 -12.06
CA PRO A 25 3.03 0.84 -11.55
C PRO A 25 3.46 2.22 -12.06
N GLY A 26 4.13 2.99 -11.21
CA GLY A 26 4.56 4.37 -11.50
C GLY A 26 3.47 5.44 -11.39
N VAL A 27 2.18 5.07 -11.36
CA VAL A 27 1.09 6.04 -11.16
C VAL A 27 1.03 6.48 -9.70
N VAL A 28 0.99 7.79 -9.49
CA VAL A 28 0.83 8.40 -8.17
C VAL A 28 -0.64 8.50 -7.83
N TYR A 29 -1.02 7.90 -6.70
CA TYR A 29 -2.34 8.02 -6.11
C TYR A 29 -2.25 8.90 -4.87
N SER A 30 -3.13 9.90 -4.79
CA SER A 30 -3.31 10.68 -3.57
C SER A 30 -3.91 9.85 -2.45
N ARG A 31 -3.73 10.30 -1.21
CA ARG A 31 -4.35 9.67 -0.03
C ARG A 31 -5.87 9.63 -0.16
N LEU A 32 -6.48 10.71 -0.64
CA LEU A 32 -7.92 10.76 -0.89
C LEU A 32 -8.36 9.72 -1.93
N GLN A 33 -7.65 9.60 -3.07
CA GLN A 33 -7.96 8.57 -4.07
C GLN A 33 -7.81 7.15 -3.53
N LEU A 34 -6.80 6.90 -2.68
CA LEU A 34 -6.63 5.60 -2.05
C LEU A 34 -7.72 5.34 -1.00
N LEU A 35 -8.14 6.36 -0.26
CA LEU A 35 -9.21 6.29 0.71
C LEU A 35 -10.54 5.92 0.04
N GLU A 36 -10.86 6.57 -1.08
CA GLU A 36 -12.04 6.29 -1.91
C GLU A 36 -12.09 4.83 -2.37
N THR A 37 -10.94 4.16 -2.53
CA THR A 37 -10.95 2.72 -2.87
C THR A 37 -11.27 1.83 -1.68
N LEU A 38 -11.22 2.30 -0.44
CA LEU A 38 -11.48 1.51 0.77
C LEU A 38 -12.88 1.68 1.33
N GLU A 39 -13.56 2.77 0.99
CA GLU A 39 -14.82 3.13 1.60
C GLU A 39 -16.03 2.39 0.97
N ASP A 40 -16.66 1.55 1.77
CA ASP A 40 -18.05 1.10 1.62
C ASP A 40 -18.96 1.77 2.69
N GLY A 41 -18.66 3.02 3.10
CA GLY A 41 -19.52 3.80 4.00
C GLY A 41 -19.05 3.97 5.46
N ILE A 42 -17.75 3.88 5.75
CA ILE A 42 -17.17 4.23 7.06
C ILE A 42 -16.33 5.49 6.89
N LEU A 43 -16.55 6.49 7.76
CA LEU A 43 -15.71 7.69 7.87
C LEU A 43 -14.27 7.28 8.19
N ASN A 44 -13.42 7.26 7.17
CA ASN A 44 -12.00 7.03 7.33
C ASN A 44 -11.26 8.34 7.02
N ASP A 45 -10.25 8.70 7.80
CA ASP A 45 -9.37 9.83 7.51
C ASP A 45 -8.23 9.35 6.59
N GLU A 46 -7.61 10.28 5.85
CA GLU A 46 -6.39 10.04 5.07
C GLU A 46 -5.28 9.37 5.91
N ARG A 47 -5.23 9.64 7.22
CA ARG A 47 -4.30 8.98 8.16
C ARG A 47 -4.46 7.46 8.22
N THR A 48 -5.65 6.94 7.93
CA THR A 48 -5.91 5.51 7.85
C THR A 48 -5.14 4.88 6.70
N VAL A 49 -5.03 5.57 5.55
CA VAL A 49 -4.22 5.13 4.41
C VAL A 49 -2.76 4.98 4.83
N ASP A 50 -2.18 6.00 5.47
CA ASP A 50 -0.78 5.99 5.92
C ASP A 50 -0.50 4.80 6.86
N ALA A 51 -1.43 4.50 7.77
CA ALA A 51 -1.30 3.36 8.68
C ALA A 51 -1.34 2.02 7.94
N HIS A 52 -2.19 1.86 6.92
CA HIS A 52 -2.19 0.66 6.09
C HIS A 52 -0.93 0.54 5.23
N ILE A 53 -0.46 1.64 4.60
CA ILE A 53 0.79 1.62 3.84
C ILE A 53 1.97 1.21 4.74
N SER A 54 2.04 1.75 5.96
CA SER A 54 3.07 1.35 6.94
C SER A 54 3.01 -0.15 7.26
N ARG A 55 1.81 -0.72 7.46
CA ARG A 55 1.64 -2.15 7.72
C ARG A 55 1.99 -3.00 6.51
N ILE A 56 1.64 -2.58 5.30
CA ILE A 56 1.99 -3.29 4.07
C ILE A 56 3.51 -3.31 3.90
N ARG A 57 4.18 -2.16 4.03
CA ARG A 57 5.65 -2.07 3.89
C ARG A 57 6.37 -3.01 4.87
N LYS A 58 5.94 -3.05 6.14
CA LYS A 58 6.47 -3.98 7.14
C LYS A 58 6.35 -5.47 6.78
N LYS A 59 5.46 -5.80 5.84
CA LYS A 59 5.19 -7.17 5.42
C LYS A 59 5.86 -7.54 4.10
N ILE A 60 6.07 -6.57 3.19
CA ILE A 60 6.53 -6.84 1.81
C ILE A 60 7.92 -6.29 1.50
N GLU A 61 8.39 -5.29 2.24
CA GLU A 61 9.70 -4.67 2.01
C GLU A 61 10.77 -5.37 2.87
N ASP A 62 11.98 -5.45 2.34
CA ASP A 62 13.15 -5.88 3.12
C ASP A 62 13.49 -4.85 4.20
N ASP A 63 13.45 -3.55 3.84
CA ASP A 63 13.55 -2.41 4.76
C ASP A 63 12.36 -1.45 4.59
N PRO A 64 11.39 -1.42 5.53
CA PRO A 64 10.24 -0.52 5.45
C PRO A 64 10.58 0.98 5.52
N SER A 65 11.79 1.34 5.98
CA SER A 65 12.27 2.73 6.05
C SER A 65 12.91 3.21 4.73
N ASP A 66 13.34 2.27 3.89
CA ASP A 66 13.81 2.50 2.52
C ASP A 66 12.98 1.66 1.52
N PRO A 67 11.69 2.00 1.32
CA PRO A 67 10.76 1.14 0.61
C PRO A 67 11.00 1.14 -0.91
N VAL A 68 11.11 -0.06 -1.49
CA VAL A 68 11.32 -0.27 -2.93
C VAL A 68 9.99 -0.43 -3.67
N TYR A 69 9.03 -1.13 -3.08
CA TYR A 69 7.76 -1.45 -3.73
C TYR A 69 6.72 -0.34 -3.58
N ILE A 70 6.45 0.16 -2.38
CA ILE A 70 5.48 1.25 -2.20
C ILE A 70 6.23 2.51 -1.82
N GLN A 71 6.34 3.45 -2.73
CA GLN A 71 7.09 4.68 -2.50
C GLN A 71 6.19 5.85 -2.10
N THR A 72 6.75 6.75 -1.29
CA THR A 72 6.11 8.02 -0.96
C THR A 72 6.53 9.07 -1.97
N VAL A 73 5.55 9.73 -2.59
CA VAL A 73 5.77 10.92 -3.41
C VAL A 73 5.36 12.12 -2.56
N TYR A 74 6.34 12.80 -1.97
CA TYR A 74 6.13 13.87 -0.99
C TYR A 74 5.18 14.95 -1.51
N GLY A 75 4.13 15.25 -0.75
CA GLY A 75 3.09 16.22 -1.13
C GLY A 75 2.00 15.69 -2.07
N PHE A 76 2.17 14.49 -2.65
CA PHE A 76 1.24 13.93 -3.62
C PHE A 76 0.56 12.64 -3.13
N GLY A 77 1.30 11.69 -2.57
CA GLY A 77 0.73 10.42 -2.09
C GLY A 77 1.68 9.24 -2.26
N TYR A 78 1.18 8.14 -2.83
CA TYR A 78 1.88 6.87 -2.95
C TYR A 78 1.85 6.31 -4.37
N ARG A 79 2.86 5.52 -4.73
CA ARG A 79 2.91 4.75 -5.98
C ARG A 79 3.52 3.38 -5.76
N PHE A 80 3.18 2.44 -6.64
CA PHE A 80 3.85 1.14 -6.69
C PHE A 80 4.99 1.15 -7.70
N GLY A 81 6.17 0.70 -7.25
CA GLY A 81 7.40 0.66 -8.00
C GLY A 81 7.91 2.07 -8.33
N ASP A 82 9.20 2.27 -8.17
CA ASP A 82 9.95 3.12 -9.08
C ASP A 82 11.42 2.80 -8.96
N ARG A 83 11.98 2.38 -10.09
CA ARG A 83 13.38 2.57 -10.38
C ARG A 83 13.41 3.00 -11.83
N LEU A 84 13.65 4.28 -12.07
CA LEU A 84 14.48 4.65 -13.22
C LEU A 84 15.87 4.05 -13.02
#